data_AF-A0A2H6EKD0-F1
#
_entry.id   AF-A0A2H6EKD0-F1
#
_cell.length_a   1.000
_cell.length_b   1.000
_cell.length_c   1.000
_cell.angle_alpha   90.00
_cell.angle_beta   90.00
_cell.angle_gamma   90.00
#
_symmetry.space_group_name_H-M   'P 1'
#
loop_
_entity.id
_entity.type
_entity.pdbx_description
1 polymer ?
#
loop_
_entity_poly.entity_id
_entity_poly.type
_entity_poly.pdbx_seq_one_letter_code
_entity_poly.pdbx_strand_id
1 'polypeptide(L)' 'MAKTQSFADKARGKAKVSHITVKFVKTVKSEKGSYKFQEKFVKLDDISKVTTLQ' A
#
# COMPACT_ATOMS: atom_id res chain seq x y z
N MET A 1 22.37 12.16 -25.20
CA MET A 1 21.28 13.10 -24.87
C MET A 1 20.07 12.31 -24.41
N ALA A 2 19.56 12.53 -23.20
CA ALA A 2 18.33 11.88 -22.76
C ALA A 2 17.17 12.42 -23.61
N LYS A 3 16.55 11.59 -24.44
CA LYS A 3 15.37 11.98 -25.22
C LYS A 3 14.29 12.44 -24.23
N THR A 4 13.71 13.62 -24.46
CA THR A 4 12.70 14.22 -23.60
C THR A 4 11.43 13.36 -23.64
N GLN A 5 11.33 12.40 -22.73
CA GLN A 5 10.18 11.53 -22.62
C GLN A 5 9.05 12.25 -21.87
N SER A 6 7.87 12.36 -22.49
CA SER A 6 6.74 13.04 -21.87
C SER A 6 6.16 12.21 -20.71
N PHE A 7 5.47 12.88 -19.79
CA PHE A 7 4.74 12.19 -18.70
C PHE A 7 3.66 11.25 -19.25
N ALA A 8 3.04 11.60 -20.38
CA ALA A 8 2.07 10.76 -21.06
C ALA A 8 2.69 9.45 -21.56
N ASP A 9 3.90 9.51 -22.13
CA ASP A 9 4.62 8.31 -22.59
C ASP A 9 5.03 7.40 -21.43
N LYS A 10 5.43 7.99 -20.30
CA LYS A 10 5.74 7.24 -19.07
C LYS A 10 4.50 6.59 -18.45
N ALA A 11 3.34 7.24 -18.54
CA ALA A 11 2.10 6.72 -17.99
C ALA A 11 1.56 5.52 -18.79
N ARG A 12 1.68 5.55 -20.12
CA ARG A 12 1.23 4.46 -21.02
C ARG A 12 1.98 3.14 -20.81
N GLY A 13 3.25 3.20 -20.42
CA GLY A 13 4.07 2.01 -20.12
C GLY A 13 3.89 1.44 -18.71
N LYS A 14 3.16 2.13 -17.82
CA LYS A 14 2.87 1.60 -16.49
C LYS A 14 1.66 0.68 -16.58
N ALA A 15 1.89 -0.61 -16.37
CA ALA A 15 0.81 -1.58 -16.18
C ALA A 15 -0.18 -1.02 -15.14
N LYS A 16 -1.48 -1.00 -15.48
CA LYS A 16 -2.52 -0.66 -14.51
C LYS A 16 -2.31 -1.58 -13.32
N VAL A 17 -2.01 -0.98 -12.17
CA VAL A 17 -1.73 -1.72 -10.94
C VAL A 17 -2.99 -2.50 -10.59
N SER A 18 -2.96 -3.82 -10.78
CA SER A 18 -4.12 -4.71 -10.61
C SER A 18 -4.46 -4.98 -9.14
N HIS A 19 -3.69 -4.40 -8.22
CA HIS A 19 -3.85 -4.59 -6.78
C HIS A 19 -4.13 -3.26 -6.08
N ILE A 20 -5.02 -3.32 -5.11
CA ILE A 20 -5.35 -2.25 -4.20
C ILE A 20 -4.30 -2.25 -3.09
N THR A 21 -3.64 -1.10 -2.89
CA THR A 21 -2.67 -0.95 -1.80
C THR A 21 -3.37 -0.28 -0.62
N VAL A 22 -3.42 -0.95 0.53
CA VAL A 22 -4.08 -0.48 1.75
C VAL A 22 -3.04 -0.30 2.86
N LYS A 23 -3.15 0.78 3.64
CA LYS A 23 -2.38 0.98 4.86
C LYS A 23 -3.11 0.30 6.01
N PHE A 24 -2.55 -0.76 6.55
CA PHE A 24 -3.07 -1.46 7.73
C PHE A 24 -2.37 -0.95 8.99
N VAL A 25 -3.15 -0.46 9.94
CA VAL A 25 -2.67 0.08 11.22
C VAL A 25 -3.22 -0.80 12.34
N LYS A 26 -2.34 -1.43 13.10
CA LYS A 26 -2.69 -2.27 14.24
C LYS A 26 -2.19 -1.66 15.53
N THR A 27 -3.06 -1.58 16.52
CA THR A 27 -2.70 -1.15 17.87
C THR A 27 -2.13 -2.33 18.67
N VAL A 28 -1.02 -2.11 19.36
CA VAL A 28 -0.38 -3.08 20.25
C VAL A 28 -0.23 -2.44 21.63
N LYS A 29 -0.76 -3.09 22.67
CA LYS A 29 -0.57 -2.67 24.05
C LYS A 29 0.81 -3.12 24.51
N SER A 30 1.64 -2.19 24.96
CA SER A 30 2.93 -2.51 25.57
C SER A 30 2.75 -2.97 27.02
N GLU A 31 3.73 -3.71 27.53
CA GLU A 31 3.76 -4.17 28.93
C GLU A 31 3.65 -3.02 29.94
N LYS A 32 4.15 -1.83 29.58
CA LYS A 32 4.08 -0.61 30.38
C LYS A 32 2.75 0.14 30.25
N GLY A 33 1.74 -0.46 29.62
CA GLY A 33 0.39 0.08 29.51
C GLY A 33 0.18 1.12 28.40
N SER A 34 1.23 1.53 27.68
CA SER A 34 1.09 2.45 26.54
C SER A 34 0.69 1.70 25.26
N TYR A 35 -0.06 2.36 24.38
CA TYR A 35 -0.43 1.84 23.06
C TYR A 35 0.57 2.28 22.01
N LYS A 36 1.02 1.34 21.17
CA LYS A 36 1.83 1.59 19.98
C LYS A 36 1.04 1.21 18.74
N PHE A 37 1.33 1.87 17.63
CA PHE A 37 0.70 1.57 16.34
C PHE A 37 1.75 0.95 15.42
N GLN A 38 1.48 -0.25 14.94
CA GLN A 38 2.26 -0.91 13.91
C GLN A 38 1.58 -0.68 12.57
N GLU A 39 2.31 -0.11 11.61
CA GLU A 39 1.79 0.22 10.29
C GLU A 39 2.48 -0.62 9.22
N LYS A 40 1.70 -1.19 8.29
CA LYS A 40 2.22 -1.85 7.10
C LYS A 40 1.35 -1.54 5.89
N PHE A 41 1.97 -1.46 4.71
CA PHE A 41 1.25 -1.42 3.44
C PHE A 41 1.05 -2.84 2.93
N VAL A 42 -0.18 -3.18 2.59
CA VAL A 42 -0.56 -4.49 2.06
C VAL A 42 -1.17 -4.31 0.69
N LYS A 43 -0.80 -5.19 -0.23
CA LYS A 43 -1.39 -5.29 -1.57
C LYS A 43 -2.49 -6.34 -1.53
N LEU A 44 -3.66 -5.99 -1.99
CA LEU A 44 -4.84 -6.84 -2.08
C LEU A 44 -5.32 -6.88 -3.52
N ASP A 45 -5.73 -8.05 -4.01
CA ASP A 45 -6.36 -8.15 -5.32
C ASP A 45 -7.79 -7.59 -5.31
N ASP A 46 -8.45 -7.66 -4.15
CA ASP A 46 -9.83 -7.22 -3.95
C ASP A 46 -9.98 -6.58 -2.56
N ILE A 47 -10.75 -5.48 -2.48
CA ILE A 47 -10.97 -4.73 -1.24
C ILE A 47 -11.74 -5.53 -0.19
N SER A 48 -12.60 -6.47 -0.58
CA SER A 48 -13.37 -7.30 0.35
C SER A 48 -12.48 -8.23 1.18
N LYS A 49 -11.21 -8.45 0.79
CA LYS A 49 -10.24 -9.25 1.53
C LYS A 49 -9.62 -8.54 2.74
N VAL A 50 -9.99 -7.29 3.07
CA VAL A 50 -9.43 -6.58 4.24
C VAL A 50 -9.66 -7.30 5.57
N THR A 51 -10.71 -8.11 5.69
CA THR A 51 -11.03 -8.88 6.91
C THR A 51 -10.06 -10.03 7.17
N THR A 52 -9.25 -10.44 6.19
CA THR A 52 -8.22 -11.48 6.36
C THR A 52 -6.90 -10.91 6.88
N LEU A 53 -6.80 -9.60 7.08
CA LEU A 53 -5.60 -8.94 7.60
C LEU A 53 -5.52 -9.06 9.13
N GLN A 54 -4.37 -9.52 9.63
CA GLN A 54 -4.07 -9.67 11.07
C GLN A 54 -2.92 -8.77 11.53
#